data_AF-A0A2H9Q5B4-F1
#
_entry.id   AF-A0A2H9Q5B4-F1
#
_cell.length_a   1.000
_cell.length_b   1.000
_cell.length_c   1.000
_cell.angle_alpha   90.00
_cell.angle_beta   90.00
_cell.angle_gamma   90.00
#
_symmetry.space_group_name_H-M   'P 1'
#
loop_
_entity.id
_entity.type
_entity.pdbx_description
1 polymer ?
#
loop_
_entity_poly.entity_id
_entity_poly.type
_entity_poly.pdbx_seq_one_letter_code
_entity_poly.pdbx_strand_id
1 'polypeptide(L)' 'WFDDAFHKIVLNKGLDRAPRFVAEYVLFHELLHAKHDVLYGRGKSLRRAVHTAGFKKDEWLYAHSREAEEWLKRNWR' A
#
# COMPACT_ATOMS: atom_id res chain seq x y z
N TRP A 1 -11.06 -21.60 8.58
CA TRP A 1 -11.42 -20.90 7.34
C TRP A 1 -10.19 -20.16 6.86
N PHE A 2 -9.44 -20.77 5.95
CA PHE A 2 -8.31 -20.13 5.26
C PHE A 2 -8.90 -19.42 4.06
N ASP A 3 -8.92 -18.11 4.10
CA ASP A 3 -9.55 -17.29 3.06
C ASP A 3 -8.42 -16.67 2.22
N ASP A 4 -8.19 -17.26 1.06
CA ASP A 4 -7.11 -16.99 0.12
C ASP A 4 -7.18 -15.55 -0.45
N ALA A 5 -8.30 -14.85 -0.23
CA ALA A 5 -8.47 -13.44 -0.59
C ALA A 5 -7.62 -12.49 0.28
N PHE A 6 -7.26 -12.87 1.51
CA PHE A 6 -6.43 -12.04 2.41
C PHE A 6 -4.91 -12.20 2.18
N HIS A 7 -4.50 -13.10 1.28
CA HIS A 7 -3.09 -13.38 0.98
C HIS A 7 -2.66 -12.93 -0.43
N LYS A 8 -3.49 -12.10 -1.09
CA LYS A 8 -3.24 -11.66 -2.46
C LYS A 8 -3.05 -10.14 -2.50
N ILE A 9 -1.91 -9.73 -3.04
CA ILE A 9 -1.66 -8.33 -3.38
C ILE A 9 -1.98 -8.16 -4.86
N VAL A 10 -2.90 -7.23 -5.16
CA VAL A 10 -3.31 -6.94 -6.53
C VAL A 10 -2.76 -5.59 -6.92
N LEU A 11 -1.98 -5.56 -8.00
CA LEU A 11 -1.41 -4.35 -8.56
C LEU A 11 -2.02 -4.05 -9.93
N ASN A 12 -2.09 -2.76 -10.28
CA ASN A 12 -2.55 -2.35 -11.60
C ASN A 12 -1.46 -2.61 -12.65
N LYS A 13 -1.82 -3.26 -13.77
CA LYS A 13 -0.90 -3.53 -14.91
C LYS A 13 -0.22 -2.29 -15.48
N GLY A 14 -0.80 -1.10 -15.32
CA GLY A 14 -0.17 0.16 -15.70
C GLY A 14 1.17 0.42 -15.01
N LEU A 15 1.42 -0.18 -13.84
CA LEU A 15 2.69 -0.09 -13.13
C LEU A 15 3.86 -0.73 -13.87
N ASP A 16 3.61 -1.64 -14.83
CA ASP A 16 4.66 -2.21 -15.68
C ASP A 16 5.42 -1.14 -16.49
N ARG A 17 4.78 0.02 -16.70
CA ARG A 17 5.35 1.17 -17.42
C ARG A 17 5.86 2.27 -16.48
N ALA A 18 5.66 2.12 -15.18
CA ALA A 18 6.14 3.09 -14.20
C ALA A 18 7.64 2.87 -13.93
N PRO A 19 8.36 3.90 -13.46
CA PRO A 19 9.71 3.72 -12.94
C PRO A 19 9.74 2.66 -11.84
N ARG A 20 10.83 1.89 -11.76
CA ARG A 20 10.97 0.78 -10.79
C ARG A 20 10.67 1.22 -9.35
N PHE A 21 11.19 2.37 -8.93
CA PHE A 21 10.98 2.89 -7.58
C PHE A 21 9.50 3.19 -7.26
N VAL A 22 8.69 3.49 -8.29
CA VAL A 22 7.23 3.68 -8.13
C VAL A 22 6.54 2.34 -7.96
N ALA A 23 6.86 1.36 -8.80
CA ALA A 23 6.27 0.02 -8.70
C ALA A 23 6.60 -0.64 -7.35
N GLU A 24 7.84 -0.51 -6.88
CA GLU A 24 8.28 -0.94 -5.56
C GLU A 24 7.54 -0.22 -4.43
N TYR A 25 7.36 1.10 -4.55
CA TYR A 25 6.61 1.88 -3.57
C TYR A 25 5.15 1.42 -3.46
N VAL A 26 4.46 1.19 -4.57
CA VAL A 26 3.07 0.74 -4.54
C VAL A 26 2.98 -0.67 -3.95
N LEU A 27 3.87 -1.59 -4.34
CA LEU A 27 3.93 -2.92 -3.72
C LEU A 27 4.17 -2.84 -2.20
N PHE A 28 5.08 -1.97 -1.77
CA PHE A 28 5.34 -1.73 -0.36
C PHE A 28 4.10 -1.17 0.37
N HIS A 29 3.37 -0.23 -0.23
CA HIS A 29 2.13 0.31 0.31
C HIS A 29 1.05 -0.78 0.49
N GLU A 30 0.86 -1.65 -0.51
CA GLU A 30 -0.09 -2.78 -0.41
C GLU A 30 0.35 -3.81 0.65
N LEU A 31 1.66 -4.05 0.82
CA LEU A 31 2.18 -4.89 1.91
C LEU A 31 1.92 -4.27 3.28
N LEU A 32 2.02 -2.94 3.41
CA LEU A 32 1.68 -2.26 4.65
C LEU A 32 0.20 -2.39 4.97
N HIS A 33 -0.68 -2.40 3.97
CA HIS A 33 -2.10 -2.69 4.17
C HIS A 33 -2.28 -4.08 4.80
N ALA A 34 -1.65 -5.11 4.26
CA ALA A 34 -1.71 -6.45 4.86
C ALA A 34 -1.12 -6.49 6.29
N LYS A 35 0.01 -5.81 6.53
CA LYS A 35 0.67 -5.76 7.85
C LYS A 35 -0.21 -5.09 8.91
N HIS A 36 -0.83 -3.96 8.58
CA HIS A 36 -1.60 -3.16 9.53
C HIS A 36 -3.05 -3.66 9.64
N ASP A 37 -3.69 -4.13 8.57
CA ASP A 37 -5.06 -4.67 8.62
C ASP A 37 -5.16 -5.95 9.46
N VAL A 38 -4.12 -6.81 9.46
CA VAL A 38 -4.05 -7.97 10.36
C VAL A 38 -4.07 -7.54 11.83
N LEU A 39 -3.52 -6.36 12.17
CA LEU A 39 -3.58 -5.80 13.53
C LEU A 39 -4.95 -5.19 13.85
N TYR A 40 -5.70 -4.70 12.86
CA TYR A 40 -7.03 -4.09 13.04
C TYR A 40 -8.21 -5.08 12.89
N GLY A 41 -7.94 -6.36 12.61
CA GLY A 41 -8.94 -7.38 12.28
C GLY A 41 -9.63 -8.08 13.46
N ARG A 42 -10.70 -7.46 13.98
CA ARG A 42 -12.07 -8.05 14.12
C ARG A 42 -13.07 -6.95 14.52
N GLY A 43 -13.74 -6.34 13.54
CA GLY A 43 -15.03 -5.66 13.77
C GLY A 43 -15.13 -4.14 13.57
N LYS A 44 -14.16 -3.44 12.95
CA LYS A 44 -14.31 -1.99 12.70
C LYS A 44 -14.14 -1.61 11.22
N SER A 45 -15.10 -0.81 10.76
CA SER A 45 -15.23 -0.14 9.44
C SER A 45 -13.91 0.00 8.65
N LEU A 46 -13.85 -0.71 7.52
CA LEU A 46 -12.74 -0.84 6.57
C LEU A 46 -12.19 0.49 6.02
N ARG A 47 -12.89 1.62 6.22
CA ARG A 47 -12.57 2.91 5.58
C ARG A 47 -11.91 3.94 6.50
N ARG A 48 -11.98 3.76 7.82
CA ARG A 48 -11.50 4.75 8.81
C ARG A 48 -10.18 4.37 9.49
N ALA A 49 -9.64 3.17 9.25
CA ALA A 49 -8.46 2.65 9.92
C ALA A 49 -7.33 2.16 8.97
N VAL A 50 -7.45 2.37 7.65
CA VAL A 50 -6.51 1.80 6.67
C VAL A 50 -5.13 2.48 6.65
N HIS A 51 -5.06 3.79 6.96
CA HIS A 51 -3.82 4.57 7.00
C HIS A 51 -3.62 5.23 8.37
N THR A 52 -3.48 4.43 9.42
CA THR A 52 -3.24 4.93 10.78
C THR A 52 -1.89 5.62 10.92
N ALA A 53 -1.63 6.26 12.07
CA ALA A 53 -0.33 6.88 12.33
C ALA A 53 0.83 5.87 12.26
N GLY A 54 0.60 4.62 12.67
CA GLY A 54 1.58 3.53 12.54
C GLY A 54 1.85 3.18 11.08
N PHE A 55 0.79 3.08 10.27
CA PHE A 55 0.91 2.88 8.82
C PHE A 55 1.76 3.98 8.18
N LYS A 56 1.44 5.26 8.43
CA LYS A 56 2.17 6.39 7.84
C LYS A 56 3.64 6.44 8.27
N LYS A 57 3.94 6.07 9.52
CA LYS A 57 5.32 5.99 10.00
C LYS A 57 6.10 4.91 9.26
N ASP A 58 5.49 3.75 9.04
CA ASP A 58 6.11 2.65 8.30
C ASP A 58 6.24 2.99 6.81
N GLU A 59 5.27 3.72 6.24
CA GLU A 59 5.29 4.18 4.85
C GLU A 59 6.54 5.03 4.54
N TRP A 60 6.95 5.86 5.51
CA TRP A 60 8.15 6.71 5.38
C TRP A 60 9.47 5.93 5.44
N LEU A 61 9.46 4.64 5.80
CA LEU A 61 10.66 3.82 5.78
C LEU A 61 11.12 3.48 4.35
N TYR A 62 10.24 3.62 3.36
CA TYR A 62 10.64 3.48 1.97
C TYR A 62 11.38 4.74 1.50
N ALA A 63 12.63 4.56 1.08
CA ALA A 63 13.57 5.64 0.77
C ALA A 63 13.04 6.66 -0.26
N HIS A 64 12.24 6.19 -1.24
CA HIS A 64 11.68 7.02 -2.31
C HIS A 64 10.17 7.29 -2.16
N SER A 65 9.62 7.17 -0.94
CA SER A 65 8.18 7.29 -0.69
C SER A 65 7.59 8.59 -1.22
N ARG A 66 8.23 9.73 -0.93
CA ARG A 66 7.78 11.05 -1.39
C ARG A 66 7.88 11.22 -2.91
N GLU A 67 9.01 10.81 -3.49
CA GLU A 67 9.24 10.92 -4.93
C GLU A 67 8.25 10.05 -5.71
N ALA A 68 7.97 8.84 -5.23
CA ALA A 68 6.98 7.94 -5.81
C ALA A 68 5.56 8.51 -5.70
N GLU A 69 5.20 9.07 -4.55
CA GLU A 69 3.89 9.71 -4.34
C GLU A 69 3.70 10.92 -5.29
N GLU A 70 4.73 11.75 -5.46
CA GLU A 70 4.69 12.88 -6.40
C GLU A 70 4.58 12.42 -7.85
N TRP A 71 5.32 11.37 -8.22
CA TRP A 71 5.23 10.79 -9.56
C TRP A 71 3.82 10.24 -9.82
N LEU A 72 3.24 9.51 -8.87
CA LEU A 72 1.88 8.98 -8.96
C LEU A 72 0.86 10.11 -9.11
N LYS A 73 0.93 11.16 -8.29
CA LYS A 73 0.01 12.32 -8.40
C LYS A 73 0.06 13.00 -9.77
N ARG A 74 1.22 13.01 -10.43
CA ARG A 74 1.42 13.66 -11.74
C ARG A 74 1.05 12.77 -12.93
N ASN A 75 1.31 11.46 -12.83
CA ASN A 75 1.25 10.52 -13.95
C ASN A 75 0.09 9.53 -13.86
N TRP A 76 -0.61 9.48 -12.72
CA TRP A 76 -1.69 8.55 -12.44
C TRP A 76 -2.96 9.34 -12.11
N ARG A 77 -3.95 9.31 -13.00
CA ARG A 77 -5.26 9.94 -12.83
C ARG A 77 -6.38 8.96 -13.15
#